data_AF-A0A3L6TW92-F1
#
_entry.id   AF-A0A3L6TW92-F1
#
_cell.length_a   1.000
_cell.length_b   1.000
_cell.length_c   1.000
_cell.angle_alpha   90.00
_cell.angle_beta   90.00
_cell.angle_gamma   90.00
#
_symmetry.space_group_name_H-M   'P 1'
#
loop_
_entity.id
_entity.type
_entity.pdbx_description
1 polymer ?
#
loop_
_entity_poly.entity_id
_entity_poly.type
_entity_poly.pdbx_seq_one_letter_code
_entity_poly.pdbx_strand_id
1 'polypeptide(L)'
;MGMSAKYTFVFVNSSEEVSYSFRVNDPSTVSRLVMSPHGQLTMFDWSDESRQWLLHWATPTSQCDVYACGPFGLCDSSQYCRCLPRLRARVARGLGRPALERRLREEDELAMQRGRVIDRWVPPGAKRPAAERLFPGG
;
A
#
# COMPACT_ATOMS: atom_id res chain seq x y z
N MET A 1 6.63 12.23 5.95
CA MET A 1 7.65 12.17 4.88
C MET A 1 7.11 13.03 3.74
N GLY A 2 7.50 14.30 3.70
CA GLY A 2 7.03 15.23 2.67
C GLY A 2 7.65 14.84 1.34
N MET A 3 6.83 14.83 0.29
CA MET A 3 7.31 14.70 -1.09
C MET A 3 8.32 15.83 -1.34
N SER A 4 9.59 15.47 -1.50
CA SER A 4 10.66 16.45 -1.72
C SER A 4 10.48 17.12 -3.08
N ALA A 5 10.64 18.44 -3.15
CA ALA A 5 10.61 19.24 -4.40
C ALA A 5 11.69 18.83 -5.43
N LYS A 6 12.58 17.89 -5.08
CA LYS A 6 13.64 17.36 -5.94
C LYS A 6 13.14 16.44 -7.07
N TYR A 7 12.02 15.75 -6.86
CA TYR A 7 11.54 14.73 -7.81
C TYR A 7 10.11 15.02 -8.26
N THR A 8 9.86 14.80 -9.55
CA THR A 8 8.52 14.73 -10.11
C THR A 8 8.22 13.28 -10.49
N PHE A 9 7.30 12.65 -9.76
CA PHE A 9 6.85 11.29 -10.06
C PHE A 9 5.68 11.33 -11.03
N VAL A 10 5.75 10.51 -12.08
CA VAL A 10 4.76 10.43 -13.14
C VAL A 10 4.22 9.01 -13.20
N PHE A 11 2.90 8.89 -13.08
CA PHE A 11 2.17 7.66 -13.28
C PHE A 11 1.26 7.83 -14.49
N VAL A 12 1.45 6.98 -15.49
CA VAL A 12 0.63 6.94 -16.70
C VAL A 12 -0.24 5.70 -16.62
N ASN A 13 -1.54 5.87 -16.85
CA ASN A 13 -2.50 4.79 -16.96
C ASN A 13 -3.42 5.09 -18.14
N SER A 14 -3.11 4.47 -19.28
CA SER A 14 -3.87 4.58 -20.52
C SER A 14 -4.20 3.18 -21.05
N SER A 15 -4.96 3.11 -22.15
CA SER A 15 -5.20 1.84 -22.84
C SER A 15 -3.95 1.26 -23.52
N GLU A 16 -2.91 2.07 -23.71
CA GLU A 16 -1.68 1.70 -24.40
C GLU A 16 -0.57 1.32 -23.42
N GLU A 17 -0.44 2.06 -22.32
CA GLU A 17 0.59 1.82 -21.31
C GLU A 17 0.11 2.07 -19.89
N VAL A 18 0.68 1.29 -18.98
CA VAL A 18 0.66 1.56 -17.55
C VAL A 18 2.10 1.63 -17.09
N SER A 19 2.57 2.85 -16.82
CA SER A 19 3.98 3.12 -16.55
C SER A 19 4.17 4.00 -15.32
N TYR A 20 5.29 3.80 -14.63
CA TYR A 20 5.74 4.66 -13.55
C TYR A 20 7.15 5.15 -13.87
N SER A 21 7.34 6.47 -13.80
CA SER A 21 8.62 7.10 -14.03
C SER A 21 8.85 8.25 -13.06
N PHE A 22 10.09 8.73 -12.98
CA PHE A 22 10.44 9.90 -12.19
C PHE A 22 11.34 10.82 -13.01
N ARG A 23 11.23 12.12 -12.73
CA ARG A 23 12.11 13.15 -13.27
C ARG A 23 12.82 13.82 -12.10
N VAL A 24 14.11 14.07 -12.27
CA VAL A 24 14.88 14.88 -11.34
C VAL A 24 14.75 16.34 -11.75
N ASN A 25 14.30 17.19 -10.84
CA ASN A 25 14.01 18.60 -11.14
C ASN A 25 15.29 19.44 -11.17
N ASP A 26 16.31 19.04 -10.42
CA ASP A 26 17.63 19.67 -10.41
C ASP A 26 18.59 18.91 -11.34
N PRO A 27 19.09 19.52 -12.42
CA PRO A 27 19.98 18.85 -13.37
C PRO A 27 21.36 18.49 -12.78
N SER A 28 21.76 19.08 -11.65
CA SER A 28 22.99 18.71 -10.94
C SER A 28 22.83 17.44 -10.10
N THR A 29 21.59 17.03 -9.82
CA THR A 29 21.31 15.83 -9.03
C THR A 29 21.28 14.60 -9.93
N VAL A 30 22.10 13.60 -9.59
CA VAL A 30 22.04 12.28 -10.21
C VAL A 30 21.35 11.32 -9.24
N SER A 31 20.24 10.74 -9.67
CA SER A 31 19.48 9.77 -8.87
C SER A 31 19.20 8.50 -9.65
N ARG A 32 19.05 7.39 -8.93
CA ARG A 32 18.68 6.10 -9.52
C ARG A 32 17.70 5.35 -8.64
N LEU A 33 16.82 4.59 -9.29
CA LEU A 33 15.89 3.66 -8.65
C LEU A 33 16.38 2.23 -8.90
N VAL A 34 16.62 1.47 -7.85
CA VAL A 34 17.21 0.13 -7.90
C VAL A 34 16.35 -0.84 -7.10
N MET A 35 15.98 -1.95 -7.74
CA MET A 35 15.34 -3.08 -7.08
C MET A 35 16.41 -4.07 -6.63
N SER A 36 16.45 -4.33 -5.32
CA SER A 36 17.34 -5.32 -4.73
C SER A 36 16.87 -6.75 -5.05
N PRO A 37 17.76 -7.76 -5.01
CA PRO A 37 17.39 -9.16 -5.18
C PRO A 37 16.35 -9.68 -4.17
N HIS A 38 16.21 -8.99 -3.02
CA HIS A 38 15.24 -9.33 -1.97
C HIS A 38 13.86 -8.65 -2.19
N GLY A 39 13.65 -8.00 -3.33
CA GLY A 39 12.39 -7.34 -3.67
C GLY A 39 12.18 -5.98 -3.01
N GLN A 40 13.21 -5.42 -2.36
CA GLN A 40 13.17 -4.05 -1.83
C GLN A 40 13.56 -3.06 -2.93
N LEU A 41 12.68 -2.09 -3.20
CA LEU A 41 12.91 -0.98 -4.11
C LEU A 41 13.55 0.18 -3.35
N THR A 42 14.64 0.72 -3.88
CA THR A 42 15.45 1.75 -3.23
C THR A 42 15.77 2.87 -4.20
N MET A 43 15.69 4.10 -3.73
CA MET A 43 16.10 5.28 -4.49
C MET A 43 17.36 5.87 -3.86
N PHE A 44 18.36 6.11 -4.70
CA PHE A 44 19.65 6.65 -4.30
C PHE A 44 19.95 7.97 -5.00
N ASP A 45 20.64 8.85 -4.29
CA ASP A 45 21.16 10.11 -4.78
C ASP A 45 22.69 10.07 -4.73
N TRP A 46 23.34 10.53 -5.80
CA TRP A 46 24.79 10.65 -5.83
C TRP A 46 25.23 11.85 -4.98
N SER A 47 26.22 11.64 -4.11
CA SER A 47 26.88 12.71 -3.35
C SER A 47 28.27 12.96 -3.92
N ASP A 48 28.51 14.14 -4.45
CA ASP A 48 29.84 14.54 -4.93
C ASP A 48 30.84 14.71 -3.78
N GLU A 49 30.38 15.16 -2.61
CA GLU A 49 31.20 15.33 -1.41
C GLU A 49 31.81 14.00 -0.94
N SER A 50 30.97 12.95 -0.89
CA SER A 50 31.37 11.64 -0.36
C SER A 50 31.64 10.59 -1.45
N ARG A 51 31.47 10.95 -2.72
CA ARG A 51 31.65 10.10 -3.91
C ARG A 51 30.94 8.75 -3.79
N GLN A 52 29.71 8.76 -3.27
CA GLN A 52 28.93 7.56 -3.01
C GLN A 52 27.44 7.79 -3.23
N TRP A 53 26.71 6.69 -3.37
CA TRP A 53 25.25 6.66 -3.44
C TRP A 53 24.64 6.73 -2.04
N LEU A 54 23.92 7.81 -1.75
CA LEU A 54 23.18 7.99 -0.50
C LEU A 54 21.74 7.52 -0.67
N LEU A 55 21.24 6.75 0.31
CA LEU A 55 19.86 6.27 0.30
C LEU A 55 18.89 7.44 0.53
N HIS A 56 18.00 7.69 -0.42
CA HIS A 56 16.94 8.68 -0.29
C HIS A 56 15.67 8.09 0.34
N TRP A 57 15.19 6.96 -0.20
CA TRP A 57 14.12 6.16 0.42
C TRP A 57 14.20 4.70 -0.03
N ALA A 58 13.54 3.83 0.74
CA ALA A 58 13.36 2.42 0.44
C ALA A 58 11.89 2.03 0.63
N THR A 59 11.43 0.99 -0.05
CA THR A 59 10.14 0.33 0.21
C THR A 59 10.25 -1.15 -0.18
N PRO A 60 9.70 -2.08 0.62
CA PRO A 60 9.10 -1.90 1.94
C PRO A 60 10.14 -1.50 3.02
N THR A 61 9.73 -0.76 4.06
CA THR A 61 10.60 -0.42 5.22
C THR A 61 10.17 -1.09 6.52
N SER A 62 8.93 -1.57 6.56
CA SER A 62 8.34 -2.27 7.69
C SER A 62 7.65 -3.55 7.23
N GLN A 63 7.43 -4.46 8.18
CA GLN A 63 6.67 -5.68 7.89
C GLN A 63 5.24 -5.39 7.43
N CYS A 64 4.65 -4.25 7.83
CA CYS A 64 3.32 -3.80 7.41
C CYS A 64 3.26 -3.24 5.98
N ASP A 65 4.40 -2.90 5.39
CA ASP A 65 4.46 -2.54 3.97
C ASP A 65 4.42 -3.78 3.07
N VAL A 66 4.76 -4.94 3.65
CA VAL A 66 4.56 -6.25 3.05
C VAL A 66 3.20 -6.78 3.48
N TYR A 67 2.60 -7.62 2.64
CA TYR A 67 1.34 -8.27 2.97
C TYR A 67 1.51 -9.23 4.17
N ALA A 68 1.27 -8.74 5.39
CA ALA A 68 1.53 -9.47 6.63
C ALA A 68 0.27 -9.99 7.35
N CYS A 69 -0.89 -9.37 7.12
CA CYS A 69 -2.13 -9.71 7.83
C CYS A 69 -3.14 -10.44 6.95
N GLY A 70 -3.93 -11.32 7.56
CA GLY A 70 -5.05 -12.00 6.87
C GLY A 70 -6.15 -11.03 6.41
N PRO A 71 -7.16 -11.54 5.69
CA PRO A 71 -8.33 -10.75 5.29
C PRO A 71 -8.93 -9.97 6.47
N PHE A 72 -9.35 -8.73 6.22
CA PHE A 72 -9.95 -7.84 7.24
C PHE A 72 -9.04 -7.50 8.44
N GLY A 73 -7.74 -7.79 8.32
CA GLY A 73 -6.71 -7.36 9.27
C GLY A 73 -6.13 -5.99 8.87
N LEU A 74 -5.90 -5.15 9.86
CA LEU A 74 -5.06 -3.97 9.78
C LEU A 74 -3.68 -4.32 10.34
N CYS A 75 -2.64 -3.95 9.60
CA CYS A 75 -1.29 -4.00 10.13
C CYS A 75 -0.97 -2.71 10.88
N ASP A 76 -0.45 -2.83 12.10
CA ASP A 76 -0.03 -1.70 12.93
C ASP A 76 1.24 -2.10 13.70
N SER A 77 2.22 -1.21 13.72
CA SER A 77 3.48 -1.36 14.47
C SER A 77 3.31 -1.71 15.96
N SER A 78 2.18 -1.32 16.57
CA SER A 78 1.89 -1.59 17.99
C SER A 78 1.42 -3.03 18.26
N GLN A 79 0.66 -3.60 17.32
CA GLN A 79 0.01 -4.91 17.41
C GLN A 79 -0.03 -5.45 15.99
N TYR A 80 1.10 -5.99 15.52
CA TYR A 80 1.39 -6.40 14.14
C TYR A 80 0.16 -6.64 13.27
N CYS A 81 -0.78 -7.50 13.71
CA CYS A 81 -2.09 -7.60 13.09
C CYS A 81 -3.23 -7.40 14.11
N ARG A 82 -4.16 -6.51 13.76
CA ARG A 82 -5.43 -6.34 14.47
C ARG A 82 -6.62 -6.39 13.53
N CYS A 83 -7.71 -7.00 13.99
CA CYS A 83 -8.98 -6.94 13.28
C CYS A 83 -9.46 -5.49 13.10
N LEU A 84 -10.06 -5.18 11.94
CA LEU A 84 -10.77 -3.93 11.72
C LEU A 84 -11.75 -3.64 12.89
N PRO A 85 -11.89 -2.39 13.38
CA PRO A 85 -12.72 -2.10 14.56
C PRO A 85 -14.16 -2.62 14.46
N ARG A 86 -14.77 -2.53 13.28
CA ARG A 86 -16.12 -3.06 13.04
C ARG A 86 -16.18 -4.59 13.02
N LEU A 87 -15.08 -5.27 12.68
CA LEU A 87 -14.95 -6.72 12.78
C LEU A 87 -14.88 -7.15 14.24
N ARG A 88 -14.07 -6.46 15.05
CA ARG A 88 -13.96 -6.71 16.51
C ARG A 88 -15.32 -6.63 17.19
N ALA A 89 -16.13 -5.62 16.84
CA ALA A 89 -17.48 -5.47 17.39
C ALA A 89 -18.44 -6.61 17.03
N ARG A 90 -18.25 -7.29 15.89
CA ARG A 90 -19.09 -8.42 15.46
C ARG A 90 -18.62 -9.75 16.05
N VAL A 91 -17.30 -9.97 16.18
CA VAL A 91 -16.75 -11.11 16.93
C VAL A 91 -17.19 -11.04 18.40
N ALA A 92 -17.12 -9.87 19.02
CA ALA A 92 -17.57 -9.66 20.40
C ALA A 92 -19.08 -9.93 20.63
N ARG A 93 -19.88 -9.94 19.55
CA ARG A 93 -21.31 -10.27 19.57
C ARG A 93 -21.59 -11.78 19.35
N GLY A 94 -20.57 -12.63 19.37
CA GLY A 94 -20.71 -14.10 19.34
C GLY A 94 -20.75 -14.74 17.94
N LEU A 95 -20.43 -14.00 16.87
CA LEU A 95 -20.28 -14.58 15.53
C LEU A 95 -18.99 -15.39 15.44
N GLY A 96 -19.10 -16.71 15.19
CA GLY A 96 -17.96 -17.57 14.91
C GLY A 96 -17.17 -17.09 13.68
N ARG A 97 -15.83 -17.22 13.74
CA ARG A 97 -14.89 -16.72 12.72
C ARG A 97 -15.28 -17.10 11.26
N PRO A 98 -15.69 -18.35 10.93
CA PRO A 98 -16.05 -18.71 9.56
C PRO A 98 -17.33 -18.03 9.05
N ALA A 99 -18.35 -17.90 9.91
CA ALA A 99 -19.62 -17.28 9.56
C ALA A 99 -19.47 -15.75 9.38
N LEU A 100 -18.58 -15.15 10.16
CA LEU A 100 -18.25 -13.73 10.05
C LEU A 100 -17.52 -13.42 8.75
N GLU A 101 -16.52 -14.22 8.38
CA GLU A 101 -15.78 -14.04 7.12
C GLU A 101 -16.68 -14.19 5.88
N ARG A 102 -17.66 -15.11 5.90
CA ARG A 102 -18.64 -15.28 4.81
C ARG A 102 -19.54 -14.05 4.66
N ARG A 103 -20.11 -13.56 5.77
CA ARG A 103 -20.99 -12.37 5.75
C ARG A 103 -20.29 -11.09 5.29
N LEU A 104 -19.01 -10.93 5.60
CA LEU A 104 -18.25 -9.74 5.18
C LEU A 104 -17.93 -9.77 3.68
N ARG A 105 -17.64 -10.96 3.13
CA ARG A 105 -17.51 -11.13 1.69
C ARG A 105 -18.81 -10.75 0.98
N GLU A 106 -19.96 -11.23 1.47
CA GLU A 106 -21.27 -10.85 0.93
C GLU A 106 -21.55 -9.33 1.04
N GLU A 107 -21.16 -8.69 2.16
CA GLU A 107 -21.31 -7.24 2.33
C GLU A 107 -20.39 -6.42 1.41
N ASP A 108 -19.15 -6.87 1.19
CA ASP A 108 -18.19 -6.25 0.28
C ASP A 108 -18.61 -6.40 -1.18
N GLU A 109 -19.07 -7.60 -1.59
CA GLU A 109 -19.65 -7.84 -2.92
C GLU A 109 -20.85 -6.92 -3.17
N LEU A 110 -21.77 -6.80 -2.19
CA LEU A 110 -22.91 -5.89 -2.29
C LEU A 110 -22.51 -4.41 -2.26
N ALA A 111 -21.41 -4.05 -1.57
CA ALA A 111 -20.88 -2.69 -1.60
C ALA A 111 -20.35 -2.37 -3.00
N MET A 112 -19.61 -3.29 -3.60
CA MET A 112 -19.05 -3.12 -4.94
C MET A 112 -20.12 -3.08 -6.03
N GLN A 113 -21.12 -3.96 -5.99
CA GLN A 113 -22.27 -3.95 -6.91
C GLN A 113 -23.04 -2.62 -6.87
N ARG A 114 -23.00 -1.91 -5.74
CA ARG A 114 -23.64 -0.60 -5.54
C ARG A 114 -22.71 0.57 -5.83
N GLY A 115 -21.52 0.33 -6.39
CA GLY A 115 -20.52 1.37 -6.64
C GLY A 115 -20.01 2.05 -5.37
N ARG A 116 -20.16 1.42 -4.20
CA ARG A 116 -19.71 1.97 -2.92
C ARG A 116 -18.26 1.55 -2.69
N VAL A 117 -17.38 2.54 -2.54
CA VAL A 117 -15.97 2.32 -2.22
C VAL A 117 -15.85 1.74 -0.80
N ILE A 118 -15.12 0.64 -0.66
CA ILE A 118 -14.86 -0.05 0.63
C ILE A 118 -14.00 0.82 1.58
N ASP A 119 -13.54 1.99 1.13
CA ASP A 119 -12.83 2.99 1.94
C ASP A 119 -13.61 3.43 3.20
N ARG A 120 -14.94 3.26 3.23
CA ARG A 120 -15.76 3.56 4.43
C ARG A 120 -15.37 2.75 5.68
N TRP A 121 -14.66 1.63 5.50
CA TRP A 121 -14.25 0.73 6.59
C TRP A 121 -12.78 0.93 6.99
N VAL A 122 -12.02 1.72 6.21
CA VAL A 122 -10.59 1.98 6.41
C VAL A 122 -10.44 3.15 7.39
N PRO A 123 -9.75 2.99 8.53
CA PRO A 123 -9.51 4.10 9.45
C PRO A 123 -8.74 5.24 8.76
N PRO A 124 -8.96 6.50 9.17
CA PRO A 124 -8.14 7.61 8.70
C PRO A 124 -6.65 7.33 8.87
N GLY A 125 -5.86 7.58 7.83
CA GLY A 125 -4.41 7.34 7.82
C GLY A 125 -3.96 5.91 7.50
N ALA A 126 -4.87 4.95 7.33
CA ALA A 126 -4.51 3.62 6.87
C ALA A 126 -4.37 3.55 5.33
N LYS A 127 -3.46 2.70 4.84
CA LYS A 127 -3.34 2.41 3.41
C LYS A 127 -4.61 1.74 2.90
N ARG A 128 -5.04 2.08 1.68
CA ARG A 128 -6.20 1.44 1.04
C ARG A 128 -5.94 -0.06 0.83
N PRO A 129 -6.96 -0.91 0.94
CA PRO A 129 -6.86 -2.32 0.60
C PRO A 129 -6.41 -2.52 -0.84
N ALA A 130 -5.77 -3.67 -1.12
CA ALA A 130 -5.40 -4.05 -2.47
C ALA A 130 -6.64 -4.11 -3.39
N ALA A 131 -6.54 -3.49 -4.57
CA ALA A 131 -7.61 -3.46 -5.57
C ALA A 131 -7.94 -4.85 -6.13
N GLU A 132 -7.01 -5.79 -6.07
CA GLU A 132 -7.17 -7.17 -6.56
C GLU A 132 -8.15 -8.02 -5.73
N ARG A 133 -8.64 -7.51 -4.59
CA ARG A 133 -9.75 -8.12 -3.85
C ARG A 133 -11.11 -7.52 -4.17
N LEU A 134 -11.15 -6.52 -5.04
CA LEU A 134 -12.37 -5.99 -5.62
C LEU A 134 -12.73 -6.73 -6.91
N PHE A 135 -11.81 -7.37 -7.63
CA PHE A 135 -12.17 -8.10 -8.84
C PHE A 135 -12.09 -9.62 -8.65
N PRO A 136 -13.15 -10.29 -8.14
CA PRO A 136 -13.34 -11.70 -8.44
C PRO A 136 -13.96 -11.80 -9.84
N GLY A 137 -13.17 -12.14 -10.84
CA GLY A 137 -13.67 -12.51 -12.17
C GLY A 137 -12.88 -11.93 -13.33
N GLY A 138 -11.92 -12.70 -13.82
CA GLY A 138 -11.90 -13.00 -15.24
C GLY A 138 -12.93 -14.10 -15.53
#